data_AF-A0AAV0XYC2-F1
#
_entry.id   AF-A0AAV0XYC2-F1
#
_cell.length_a   1.000
_cell.length_b   1.000
_cell.length_c   1.000
_cell.angle_alpha   90.00
_cell.angle_beta   90.00
_cell.angle_gamma   90.00
#
_symmetry.space_group_name_H-M   'P 1'
#
loop_
_entity.id
_entity.type
_entity.pdbx_description
1 polymer ?
#
loop_
_entity_poly.entity_id
_entity_poly.type
_entity_poly.pdbx_seq_one_letter_code
_entity_poly.pdbx_strand_id
1 'polypeptide(L)'
;MLKKYCRVSIDATGGLVKKTKRTSFDLLSAHIFLYEVVINASYGQIPVCQMISEKQDTLTICNWLTRWLNAGVGVPHEVVCDYSAALLGAVTRAFCNLSLQCYVKKCFTSLIEHEK
;
A
#
# COMPACT_ATOMS: atom_id res chain seq x y z
N MET A 1 -15.22 -20.11 14.22
CA MET A 1 -13.87 -19.51 14.23
C MET A 1 -14.05 -17.99 14.31
N LEU A 2 -13.61 -17.34 15.38
CA LEU A 2 -13.64 -15.86 15.46
C LEU A 2 -12.70 -15.30 14.37
N LYS A 3 -13.22 -14.46 13.47
CA LYS A 3 -12.38 -13.72 12.51
C LYS A 3 -11.45 -12.83 13.32
N LYS A 4 -10.15 -13.13 13.27
CA LYS A 4 -9.13 -12.34 13.95
C LYS A 4 -8.95 -11.04 13.16
N TYR A 5 -9.12 -9.90 13.83
CA TYR A 5 -8.89 -8.59 13.23
C TYR A 5 -7.45 -8.49 12.72
N CYS A 6 -7.28 -7.99 11.50
CA CYS A 6 -5.98 -7.89 10.84
C CYS A 6 -5.77 -6.46 10.36
N ARG A 7 -4.82 -5.77 11.01
CA ARG A 7 -4.36 -4.44 10.62
C ARG A 7 -2.96 -4.56 10.05
N VAL A 8 -2.74 -3.91 8.91
CA VAL A 8 -1.42 -3.82 8.28
C VAL A 8 -0.99 -2.36 8.17
N SER A 9 0.31 -2.12 8.25
CA SER A 9 0.91 -0.81 7.95
C SER A 9 1.63 -0.90 6.61
N ILE A 10 1.49 0.12 5.76
CA ILE A 10 2.18 0.19 4.46
C ILE A 10 2.97 1.50 4.39
N ASP A 11 4.26 1.37 4.14
CA ASP A 11 5.20 2.50 4.04
C ASP A 11 6.13 2.35 2.82
N ALA A 12 6.78 3.44 2.44
CA ALA A 12 7.77 3.48 1.37
C ALA A 12 8.99 4.33 1.73
N THR A 13 10.20 3.79 1.50
CA THR A 13 11.46 4.52 1.69
C THR A 13 12.34 4.51 0.45
N GLY A 14 12.85 5.68 0.07
CA GLY A 14 13.73 5.86 -1.10
C GLY A 14 15.23 5.84 -0.77
N GLY A 15 15.59 5.67 0.50
CA GLY A 15 16.98 5.79 0.97
C GLY A 15 17.79 4.50 0.93
N LEU A 16 17.17 3.37 0.63
CA LEU A 16 17.79 2.05 0.80
C LEU A 16 18.46 1.50 -0.47
N VAL A 17 18.00 1.91 -1.65
CA VAL A 17 18.43 1.31 -2.92
C VAL A 17 19.34 2.25 -3.69
N LYS A 18 20.55 1.77 -4.00
CA LYS A 18 21.50 2.50 -4.85
C LYS A 18 20.96 2.56 -6.28
N LYS A 19 21.01 3.75 -6.88
CA LYS A 19 20.65 3.95 -8.30
C LYS A 19 21.49 3.04 -9.20
N THR A 20 20.84 2.43 -10.19
CA THR A 20 21.47 1.48 -11.11
C THR A 20 21.92 2.20 -12.39
N LYS A 21 23.06 1.79 -12.97
CA LYS A 21 23.50 2.25 -14.29
C LYS A 21 22.76 1.45 -15.36
N ARG A 22 22.11 2.13 -16.31
CA ARG A 22 21.23 1.49 -17.30
C ARG A 22 21.86 1.38 -18.69
N THR A 23 22.80 2.25 -19.02
CA THR A 23 23.42 2.30 -20.35
C THR A 23 24.92 2.43 -20.24
N SER A 24 25.62 2.15 -21.34
CA SER A 24 27.05 2.42 -21.51
C SER A 24 27.42 3.91 -21.41
N PHE A 25 26.42 4.80 -21.38
CA PHE A 25 26.58 6.24 -21.17
C PHE A 25 26.43 6.67 -19.70
N ASP A 26 26.55 5.72 -18.76
CA ASP A 26 26.45 5.98 -17.32
C ASP A 26 25.13 6.62 -16.86
N LEU A 27 24.04 6.44 -17.61
CA LEU A 27 22.73 6.94 -17.22
C LEU A 27 22.22 6.19 -15.98
N LEU A 28 21.91 6.94 -14.92
CA LEU A 28 21.38 6.40 -13.68
C LEU A 28 19.86 6.20 -13.74
N SER A 29 19.37 5.23 -12.96
CA SER A 29 17.96 5.07 -12.67
C SER A 29 17.37 6.27 -11.90
N ALA A 30 16.05 6.37 -11.86
CA ALA A 30 15.40 7.25 -10.90
C ALA A 30 15.62 6.74 -9.46
N HIS A 31 15.10 7.47 -8.47
CA HIS A 31 15.05 6.95 -7.11
C HIS A 31 14.22 5.68 -7.06
N ILE A 32 14.81 4.62 -6.49
CA ILE A 32 14.17 3.33 -6.32
C ILE A 32 13.65 3.27 -4.88
N PHE A 33 12.33 3.10 -4.74
CA PHE A 33 11.66 3.02 -3.45
C PHE A 33 11.45 1.57 -3.06
N LEU A 34 11.70 1.26 -1.78
CA LEU A 34 11.23 0.06 -1.13
C LEU A 34 9.88 0.35 -0.50
N TYR A 35 8.83 -0.30 -1.00
CA TYR A 35 7.52 -0.38 -0.38
C TYR A 35 7.46 -1.62 0.50
N GLU A 36 6.90 -1.49 1.70
CA GLU A 36 6.79 -2.58 2.66
C GLU A 36 5.40 -2.60 3.30
N VAL A 37 4.86 -3.81 3.46
CA VAL A 37 3.67 -4.09 4.26
C VAL A 37 4.11 -4.81 5.52
N VAL A 38 3.76 -4.27 6.68
CA VAL A 38 4.15 -4.75 8.00
C VAL A 38 2.91 -5.09 8.83
N ILE A 39 2.96 -6.21 9.55
CA ILE A 39 1.95 -6.56 10.56
C ILE A 39 2.57 -6.35 11.94
N ASN A 40 1.81 -5.74 12.86
CA ASN A 40 2.18 -5.68 14.26
C ASN A 40 1.63 -6.92 15.00
N ALA A 41 2.53 -7.85 15.34
CA ALA A 41 2.23 -9.03 16.15
C ALA A 41 2.62 -8.79 17.62
N SER A 42 2.16 -9.66 18.52
CA SER A 42 2.47 -9.54 19.96
C SER A 42 3.97 -9.61 20.28
N TYR A 43 4.76 -10.19 19.39
CA TYR A 43 6.21 -10.35 19.55
C TYR A 43 7.02 -9.43 18.62
N GLY A 44 6.38 -8.47 17.95
CA GLY A 44 7.06 -7.47 17.14
C GLY A 44 6.43 -7.21 15.78
N GLN A 45 7.15 -6.43 14.98
CA GLN A 45 6.75 -6.05 13.63
C GLN A 45 7.32 -7.04 12.62
N ILE A 46 6.45 -7.58 11.77
CA ILE A 46 6.82 -8.60 10.78
C ILE A 46 6.51 -8.06 9.39
N PRO A 47 7.51 -7.97 8.49
CA PRO A 47 7.26 -7.64 7.11
C PRO A 47 6.63 -8.84 6.41
N VAL A 48 5.52 -8.58 5.70
CA VAL A 48 4.71 -9.63 5.05
C VAL A 48 4.62 -9.49 3.54
N CYS A 49 4.93 -8.33 3.00
CA CYS A 49 5.07 -8.13 1.56
C CYS A 49 5.96 -6.92 1.27
N GLN A 50 6.72 -6.98 0.18
CA GLN A 50 7.62 -5.93 -0.23
C GLN A 50 7.56 -5.74 -1.75
N MET A 51 7.84 -4.51 -2.20
CA MET A 51 8.06 -4.18 -3.61
C MET A 51 9.18 -3.16 -3.74
N ILE A 52 10.05 -3.36 -4.71
CA ILE A 52 11.03 -2.36 -5.13
C ILE A 52 10.54 -1.74 -6.44
N SER A 53 10.44 -0.42 -6.50
CA SER A 53 9.94 0.28 -7.69
C SER A 53 10.51 1.70 -7.81
N GLU A 54 10.87 2.08 -9.04
CA GLU A 54 11.13 3.50 -9.37
C GLU A 54 9.83 4.29 -9.59
N LYS A 55 8.78 3.58 -9.96
CA LYS A 55 7.46 4.14 -10.19
C LYS A 55 6.70 4.23 -8.86
N GLN A 56 6.20 5.42 -8.57
CA GLN A 56 5.43 5.73 -7.36
C GLN A 56 3.97 6.10 -7.68
N ASP A 57 3.45 5.62 -8.80
CA ASP A 57 2.09 5.92 -9.24
C ASP A 57 1.06 4.91 -8.69
N THR A 58 -0.19 5.36 -8.62
CA THR A 58 -1.33 4.57 -8.11
C THR A 58 -1.49 3.23 -8.80
N LEU A 59 -1.30 3.16 -10.13
CA LEU A 59 -1.52 1.94 -10.90
C LEU A 59 -0.46 0.89 -10.58
N THR A 60 0.80 1.30 -10.51
CA THR A 60 1.92 0.42 -10.15
C THR A 60 1.71 -0.19 -8.76
N ILE A 61 1.38 0.65 -7.76
CA ILE A 61 1.14 0.19 -6.38
C ILE A 61 -0.11 -0.68 -6.31
N CYS A 62 -1.19 -0.31 -7.01
CA CYS A 62 -2.42 -1.11 -7.06
C CYS A 62 -2.19 -2.50 -7.65
N ASN A 63 -1.40 -2.60 -8.72
CA ASN A 63 -1.05 -3.89 -9.33
C ASN A 63 -0.28 -4.78 -8.34
N TRP A 64 0.63 -4.20 -7.56
CA TRP A 64 1.33 -4.94 -6.52
C TRP A 64 0.40 -5.46 -5.42
N LEU A 65 -0.51 -4.62 -4.90
CA LEU A 65 -1.52 -5.04 -3.92
C LEU A 65 -2.54 -6.03 -4.51
N THR A 66 -2.82 -5.96 -5.81
CA THR A 66 -3.66 -6.95 -6.49
C THR A 66 -2.95 -8.30 -6.60
N ARG A 67 -1.63 -8.32 -6.82
CA ARG A 67 -0.85 -9.57 -6.79
C ARG A 67 -0.87 -10.22 -5.40
N TRP A 68 -0.90 -9.45 -4.33
CA TRP A 68 -1.13 -9.96 -2.98
C TRP A 68 -2.46 -10.73 -2.89
N LEU A 69 -3.56 -10.17 -3.43
CA LEU A 69 -4.86 -10.84 -3.43
C LEU A 69 -4.86 -12.10 -4.30
N ASN A 70 -4.23 -12.03 -5.47
CA ASN A 70 -4.09 -13.17 -6.38
C ASN A 70 -3.23 -14.31 -5.79
N ALA A 71 -2.38 -14.02 -4.81
CA ALA A 71 -1.63 -15.03 -4.05
C ALA A 71 -2.49 -15.73 -2.99
N GLY A 72 -3.79 -15.45 -2.92
CA GLY A 72 -4.72 -16.03 -1.96
C GLY A 72 -4.67 -15.38 -0.58
N VAL A 73 -3.94 -14.27 -0.42
CA VAL A 73 -3.88 -13.54 0.84
C VAL A 73 -5.12 -12.66 0.97
N GLY A 74 -5.80 -12.78 2.11
CA GLY A 74 -7.03 -12.04 2.38
C GLY A 74 -6.83 -10.53 2.40
N VAL A 75 -7.93 -9.80 2.17
CA VAL A 75 -8.01 -8.36 2.36
C VAL A 75 -7.84 -8.04 3.85
N PRO A 76 -6.94 -7.13 4.24
CA PRO A 76 -6.82 -6.68 5.63
C PRO A 76 -8.08 -5.93 6.08
N HIS A 77 -8.37 -5.96 7.38
CA HIS A 77 -9.52 -5.23 7.94
C HIS A 77 -9.22 -3.72 8.02
N GLU A 78 -7.94 -3.36 8.19
CA GLU A 78 -7.47 -1.98 8.27
C GLU A 78 -6.09 -1.88 7.64
N VAL A 79 -5.87 -0.81 6.89
CA VAL A 79 -4.58 -0.43 6.32
C VAL A 79 -4.22 0.93 6.87
N VAL A 80 -3.07 1.01 7.54
CA VAL A 80 -2.48 2.26 8.00
C VAL A 80 -1.38 2.63 7.02
N CYS A 81 -1.47 3.79 6.41
CA CYS A 81 -0.46 4.26 5.48
C CYS A 81 -0.34 5.78 5.52
N ASP A 82 0.76 6.29 4.98
CA ASP A 82 0.94 7.73 4.82
C ASP A 82 -0.11 8.34 3.89
N TYR A 83 -0.37 9.64 4.07
CA TYR A 83 -1.38 10.39 3.31
C TYR A 83 -0.92 10.73 1.88
N SER A 84 -0.20 9.83 1.23
CA SER A 84 0.18 9.98 -0.17
C SER A 84 -0.98 9.59 -1.08
N ALA A 85 -1.27 10.44 -2.08
CA ALA A 85 -2.40 10.23 -2.99
C ALA A 85 -2.27 8.91 -3.78
N ALA A 86 -1.05 8.52 -4.15
CA ALA A 86 -0.79 7.29 -4.87
C ALA A 86 -1.07 6.04 -4.03
N LEU A 87 -0.61 6.01 -2.78
CA LEU A 87 -0.79 4.89 -1.88
C LEU A 87 -2.26 4.75 -1.45
N LEU A 88 -2.90 5.85 -1.05
CA LEU A 88 -4.33 5.87 -0.73
C LEU A 88 -5.19 5.43 -1.91
N GLY A 89 -4.88 5.93 -3.11
CA GLY A 89 -5.57 5.53 -4.33
C GLY A 89 -5.40 4.05 -4.63
N ALA A 90 -4.19 3.50 -4.43
CA ALA A 90 -3.89 2.11 -4.70
C ALA A 90 -4.57 1.16 -3.69
N VAL A 91 -4.50 1.50 -2.40
CA VAL A 91 -5.13 0.75 -1.31
C VAL A 91 -6.64 0.70 -1.48
N THR A 92 -7.28 1.85 -1.69
CA THR A 92 -8.75 1.91 -1.88
C THR A 92 -9.19 1.16 -3.14
N ARG A 93 -8.39 1.21 -4.22
CA ARG A 93 -8.69 0.47 -5.45
C ARG A 93 -8.50 -1.03 -5.29
N ALA A 94 -7.40 -1.47 -4.71
CA ALA A 94 -7.06 -2.90 -4.58
C ALA A 94 -7.94 -3.60 -3.54
N PHE A 95 -8.12 -3.01 -2.36
CA PHE A 95 -8.76 -3.68 -1.23
C PHE A 95 -10.23 -3.35 -1.06
N CYS A 96 -10.69 -2.19 -1.52
CA CYS A 96 -12.10 -1.79 -1.41
C CYS A 96 -12.84 -1.81 -2.76
N ASN A 97 -12.13 -1.98 -3.88
CA ASN A 97 -12.67 -1.85 -5.24
C ASN A 97 -13.38 -0.49 -5.47
N LEU A 98 -12.87 0.58 -4.86
CA LEU A 98 -13.41 1.94 -4.98
C LEU A 98 -12.36 2.90 -5.53
N SER A 99 -12.81 4.00 -6.13
CA SER A 99 -11.93 5.17 -6.30
C SER A 99 -11.71 5.84 -4.94
N LEU A 100 -10.59 6.56 -4.80
CA LEU A 100 -10.30 7.31 -3.58
C LEU A 100 -11.44 8.30 -3.23
N GLN A 101 -11.99 8.98 -4.24
CA GLN A 101 -13.12 9.90 -4.06
C GLN A 101 -14.37 9.19 -3.53
N CYS A 102 -14.73 8.03 -4.10
CA CYS A 102 -15.87 7.25 -3.62
C CYS A 102 -15.64 6.73 -2.20
N TYR A 103 -14.42 6.31 -1.88
CA TYR A 103 -14.05 5.86 -0.54
C TYR A 103 -14.22 6.98 0.49
N VAL A 104 -13.64 8.15 0.24
CA VAL A 104 -13.75 9.33 1.11
C VAL A 104 -15.21 9.74 1.30
N LYS A 105 -16.00 9.75 0.21
CA LYS A 105 -17.44 10.06 0.30
C LYS A 105 -18.19 9.08 1.20
N LYS A 106 -17.92 7.77 1.08
CA LYS A 106 -18.52 6.76 1.96
C LYS A 106 -18.14 6.95 3.42
N CYS A 107 -16.86 7.23 3.71
CA CYS A 107 -16.41 7.53 5.06
C CYS A 107 -17.12 8.75 5.63
N PHE A 108 -17.21 9.83 4.86
CA PHE A 108 -17.91 11.05 5.27
C PHE A 108 -19.40 10.82 5.54
N THR A 109 -20.11 10.09 4.66
CA THR A 109 -21.51 9.72 4.89
C THR A 109 -21.68 8.90 6.16
N SER A 110 -20.80 7.93 6.41
CA SER A 110 -20.86 7.09 7.62
C SER A 110 -20.67 7.92 8.89
N LEU A 111 -19.77 8.90 8.88
CA LEU A 111 -19.55 9.80 10.01
C LEU A 111 -20.79 10.64 10.33
N ILE A 112 -21.45 11.21 9.33
CA ILE A 112 -22.66 12.04 9.52
C ILE A 112 -23.85 11.20 9.98
N GLU A 113 -23.99 9.97 9.50
CA GLU A 113 -25.08 9.08 9.92
C GLU A 113 -24.95 8.64 11.38
N HIS A 114 -23.72 8.55 11.90
CA HIS A 114 -23.46 8.25 13.31
C HIS A 114 -23.71 9.43 14.27
N GLU A 115 -23.82 10.67 13.76
CA GLU A 115 -24.16 11.86 14.56
C GLU A 115 -25.67 12.07 14.73
N LYS A 116 -26.51 11.25 14.10
CA LYS A 116 -27.98 11.27 14.22
C LYS A 116 -28.49 10.17 15.14
#